data_AF-A0A812QSA9-F1
#
_entry.id   AF-A0A812QSA9-F1
#
_cell.length_a   1.000
_cell.length_b   1.000
_cell.length_c   1.000
_cell.angle_alpha   90.00
_cell.angle_beta   90.00
_cell.angle_gamma   90.00
#
_symmetry.space_group_name_H-M   'P 1'
#
loop_
_entity.id
_entity.type
_entity.pdbx_description
1 polymer ?
#
loop_
_entity_poly.entity_id
_entity_poly.type
_entity_poly.pdbx_seq_one_letter_code
_entity_poly.pdbx_strand_id
1 'polypeptide(L)'
;MDDDAGGFDDDFDEDQASDLGDGDGDFQDVDEGDEDAADDFDMDARVGHLSRADIADLSPQEQLQKWHEMLLSAEVDLISELDASSIFFISAESIICDMRLSAEVNEDGQFLRMTFMVEQLLSSIKSCGGVYRIIFFDAFKHVFSMQFEDSLWAFREAFLSHCRSHGIDHEVFSHWYSPEWKEHVSTWRPSLFLLADDGLAVEEDEEEDEEEAEQNAKLRGSFQALMLRCLSYKVHVALLKGLQRRGNRVMAFTLEPDNYDSFIDRNVQGALQPLLEEDADEDEDEEESSVPALVAFKKRGAGK
;
A
#
# COMPACT_ATOMS: atom_id res chain seq x y z
N MET A 1 16.41 21.70 -63.33
CA MET A 1 16.39 21.02 -64.63
C MET A 1 15.82 19.66 -64.35
N ASP A 2 14.55 19.56 -64.73
CA ASP A 2 13.78 18.39 -65.17
C ASP A 2 13.44 17.36 -64.07
N ASP A 3 12.17 17.30 -63.61
CA ASP A 3 10.97 16.61 -64.19
C ASP A 3 11.08 15.08 -63.93
N ASP A 4 10.08 14.26 -63.59
CA ASP A 4 8.61 14.27 -63.75
C ASP A 4 8.06 13.09 -62.86
N ALA A 5 6.95 13.23 -62.14
CA ALA A 5 5.60 12.69 -62.42
C ALA A 5 5.22 11.27 -61.92
N GLY A 6 3.97 11.18 -61.47
CA GLY A 6 3.17 9.97 -61.21
C GLY A 6 2.64 9.93 -59.77
N GLY A 7 1.39 10.23 -59.42
CA GLY A 7 0.13 10.14 -60.17
C GLY A 7 -0.60 8.84 -59.76
N PHE A 8 -1.51 8.92 -58.80
CA PHE A 8 -2.49 7.86 -58.51
C PHE A 8 -3.75 8.50 -57.89
N ASP A 9 -4.75 8.70 -58.74
CA ASP A 9 -6.16 8.81 -58.38
C ASP A 9 -6.74 7.39 -58.37
N ASP A 10 -7.62 7.07 -57.43
CA ASP A 10 -8.66 6.06 -57.62
C ASP A 10 -9.83 6.34 -56.67
N ASP A 11 -10.88 6.85 -57.31
CA ASP A 11 -12.32 6.73 -57.07
C ASP A 11 -12.79 5.77 -55.96
N PHE A 12 -13.67 6.27 -55.08
CA PHE A 12 -14.73 5.43 -54.52
C PHE A 12 -16.05 6.21 -54.40
N ASP A 13 -17.05 5.64 -55.06
CA ASP A 13 -18.38 6.17 -55.37
C ASP A 13 -19.32 6.35 -54.16
N GLU A 14 -20.29 7.22 -54.43
CA GLU A 14 -21.55 7.49 -53.74
C GLU A 14 -22.43 6.24 -53.49
N ASP A 15 -23.21 6.26 -52.40
CA ASP A 15 -24.69 6.30 -52.42
C ASP A 15 -25.42 5.58 -51.26
N GLN A 16 -26.57 6.17 -50.91
CA GLN A 16 -27.74 5.73 -50.13
C GLN A 16 -27.83 6.28 -48.69
N ALA A 17 -28.68 7.29 -48.40
CA ALA A 17 -30.16 7.30 -48.36
C ALA A 17 -30.72 6.26 -47.36
N SER A 18 -31.70 6.51 -46.48
CA SER A 18 -32.61 7.61 -46.19
C SER A 18 -33.40 7.19 -44.92
N ASP A 19 -34.24 8.10 -44.42
CA ASP A 19 -35.54 7.80 -43.77
C ASP A 19 -35.62 8.08 -42.25
N LEU A 20 -36.06 9.29 -41.93
CA LEU A 20 -36.57 9.70 -40.62
C LEU A 20 -38.10 9.66 -40.68
N GLY A 21 -38.68 8.60 -40.13
CA GLY A 21 -40.13 8.44 -39.99
C GLY A 21 -40.63 8.96 -38.64
N ASP A 22 -41.46 10.01 -38.71
CA ASP A 22 -42.40 10.42 -37.66
C ASP A 22 -43.45 9.31 -37.41
N GLY A 23 -43.78 9.08 -36.13
CA GLY A 23 -44.81 8.13 -35.72
C GLY A 23 -45.47 8.57 -34.41
N ASP A 24 -46.57 9.31 -34.55
CA ASP A 24 -47.50 9.74 -33.50
C ASP A 24 -48.54 8.65 -33.20
N GLY A 25 -48.99 8.54 -31.95
CA GLY A 25 -50.07 7.66 -31.48
C GLY A 25 -49.62 6.65 -30.40
N ASP A 26 -50.36 6.34 -29.36
CA ASP A 26 -51.75 6.64 -29.01
C ASP A 26 -51.90 6.45 -27.49
N PHE A 27 -52.77 7.25 -26.87
CA PHE A 27 -53.14 7.17 -25.45
C PHE A 27 -54.07 5.97 -25.24
N GLN A 28 -53.76 5.09 -24.27
CA GLN A 28 -54.79 4.29 -23.59
C GLN A 28 -54.55 4.25 -22.09
N ASP A 29 -55.51 4.82 -21.38
CA ASP A 29 -55.79 4.66 -19.95
C ASP A 29 -56.04 3.18 -19.62
N VAL A 30 -55.35 2.66 -18.60
CA VAL A 30 -55.85 1.55 -17.77
C VAL A 30 -55.47 1.80 -16.30
N ASP A 31 -56.45 2.33 -15.60
CA ASP A 31 -56.99 1.99 -14.28
C ASP A 31 -56.11 1.45 -13.14
N GLU A 32 -56.48 1.95 -11.96
CA GLU A 32 -55.88 1.88 -10.63
C GLU A 32 -55.87 0.47 -10.02
N GLY A 33 -54.81 0.15 -9.26
CA GLY A 33 -54.65 -1.11 -8.55
C GLY A 33 -53.41 -1.12 -7.67
N ASP A 34 -53.41 -0.22 -6.69
CA ASP A 34 -52.49 -0.08 -5.55
C ASP A 34 -52.31 -1.41 -4.80
N GLU A 35 -51.12 -2.02 -4.85
CA GLU A 35 -50.53 -2.76 -3.74
C GLU A 35 -49.00 -2.60 -3.80
N ASP A 36 -48.51 -1.81 -2.85
CA ASP A 36 -47.12 -1.54 -2.51
C ASP A 36 -46.24 -2.80 -2.51
N ALA A 37 -45.39 -2.91 -3.52
CA ALA A 37 -44.10 -3.56 -3.42
C ALA A 37 -43.12 -2.73 -4.25
N ALA A 38 -42.74 -1.57 -3.71
CA ALA A 38 -41.46 -0.98 -4.01
C ALA A 38 -40.39 -2.00 -3.61
N ASP A 39 -40.09 -2.91 -4.54
CA ASP A 39 -38.82 -3.61 -4.57
C ASP A 39 -37.80 -2.54 -4.94
N ASP A 40 -37.45 -1.74 -3.92
CA ASP A 40 -36.22 -0.96 -3.87
C ASP A 40 -35.10 -1.97 -4.05
N PHE A 41 -34.81 -2.28 -5.32
CA PHE A 41 -33.55 -2.84 -5.71
C PHE A 41 -32.52 -1.78 -5.37
N ASP A 42 -32.03 -1.90 -4.14
CA ASP A 42 -30.99 -1.11 -3.53
C ASP A 42 -29.72 -1.25 -4.40
N MET A 43 -29.64 -0.39 -5.42
CA MET A 43 -28.46 -0.25 -6.28
C MET A 43 -27.28 0.37 -5.53
N ASP A 44 -27.45 0.70 -4.24
CA ASP A 44 -26.38 1.02 -3.29
C ASP A 44 -25.83 -0.22 -2.56
N ALA A 45 -26.23 -1.45 -2.93
CA ALA A 45 -25.53 -2.69 -2.57
C ALA A 45 -24.14 -2.83 -3.23
N ARG A 46 -23.47 -1.72 -3.52
CA ARG A 46 -22.06 -1.66 -3.92
C ARG A 46 -21.23 -1.50 -2.65
N VAL A 47 -20.48 -2.57 -2.37
CA VAL A 47 -19.48 -2.71 -1.30
C VAL A 47 -20.10 -3.04 0.06
N GLY A 48 -19.75 -4.22 0.59
CA GLY A 48 -20.18 -4.69 1.90
C GLY A 48 -19.60 -3.82 3.00
N HIS A 49 -20.25 -2.71 3.34
CA HIS A 49 -19.91 -1.91 4.50
C HIS A 49 -20.35 -2.63 5.79
N LEU A 50 -19.46 -2.72 6.79
CA LEU A 50 -19.82 -3.22 8.12
C LEU A 50 -20.87 -2.29 8.69
N SER A 51 -22.00 -2.85 9.13
CA SER A 51 -22.93 -2.05 9.88
C SER A 51 -22.25 -1.64 11.19
N ARG A 52 -22.44 -0.38 11.61
CA ARG A 52 -21.88 0.10 12.88
C ARG A 52 -22.34 -0.74 14.07
N ALA A 53 -23.53 -1.31 13.99
CA ALA A 53 -24.07 -2.19 15.04
C ALA A 53 -23.26 -3.49 15.16
N ASP A 54 -22.71 -4.01 14.07
CA ASP A 54 -21.96 -5.28 14.06
C ASP A 54 -20.53 -5.15 14.60
N ILE A 55 -20.01 -3.92 14.68
CA ILE A 55 -18.62 -3.64 15.05
C ILE A 55 -18.46 -2.76 16.29
N ALA A 56 -19.51 -2.10 16.77
CA ALA A 56 -19.43 -1.16 17.88
C ALA A 56 -18.92 -1.79 19.18
N ASP A 57 -19.25 -3.06 19.43
CA ASP A 57 -18.88 -3.79 20.64
C ASP A 57 -17.51 -4.50 20.53
N LEU A 58 -16.88 -4.46 19.36
CA LEU A 58 -15.58 -5.09 19.11
C LEU A 58 -14.42 -4.18 19.55
N SER A 59 -13.29 -4.77 19.90
CA SER A 59 -12.05 -4.02 20.11
C SER A 59 -11.59 -3.35 18.79
N PRO A 60 -10.84 -2.24 18.84
CA PRO A 60 -10.34 -1.57 17.63
C PRO A 60 -9.56 -2.48 16.67
N GLN A 61 -8.81 -3.45 17.20
CA GLN A 61 -8.09 -4.45 16.41
C GLN A 61 -9.04 -5.40 15.68
N GLU A 62 -10.06 -5.92 16.37
CA GLU A 62 -11.08 -6.78 15.74
C GLU A 62 -11.93 -6.01 14.72
N GLN A 63 -12.21 -4.71 14.96
CA GLN A 63 -12.88 -3.86 13.97
C GLN A 63 -12.05 -3.73 12.69
N LEU A 64 -10.76 -3.47 12.84
CA LEU A 64 -9.83 -3.34 11.71
C LEU A 64 -9.69 -4.66 10.94
N GLN A 65 -9.54 -5.77 11.65
CA GLN A 65 -9.46 -7.09 11.05
C GLN A 65 -10.73 -7.43 10.25
N LYS A 66 -11.92 -7.25 10.85
CA LYS A 66 -13.18 -7.51 10.13
C LYS A 66 -13.35 -6.60 8.93
N TRP A 67 -12.95 -5.34 9.03
CA TRP A 67 -12.96 -4.43 7.90
C TRP A 67 -12.08 -4.94 6.76
N HIS A 68 -10.87 -5.39 7.08
CA HIS A 68 -9.94 -5.95 6.12
C HIS A 68 -10.49 -7.20 5.43
N GLU A 69 -11.09 -8.14 6.18
CA GLU A 69 -11.62 -9.42 5.67
C GLU A 69 -12.76 -9.26 4.63
N MET A 70 -13.43 -8.11 4.62
CA MET A 70 -14.50 -7.82 3.67
C MET A 70 -14.01 -7.11 2.40
N LEU A 71 -12.75 -6.68 2.36
CA LEU A 71 -12.23 -5.92 1.24
C LEU A 71 -12.22 -6.78 -0.01
N LEU A 72 -12.79 -6.25 -1.09
CA LEU A 72 -12.77 -6.88 -2.40
C LEU A 72 -11.71 -6.19 -3.24
N SER A 73 -10.56 -6.84 -3.39
CA SER A 73 -9.49 -6.33 -4.22
C SER A 73 -9.72 -6.64 -5.70
N ALA A 74 -9.42 -5.68 -6.58
CA ALA A 74 -9.45 -5.88 -8.04
C ALA A 74 -8.02 -5.94 -8.61
N GLU A 75 -7.75 -6.90 -9.51
CA GLU A 75 -6.48 -6.95 -10.24
C GLU A 75 -6.49 -5.90 -11.36
N VAL A 76 -5.52 -4.97 -11.34
CA VAL A 76 -5.41 -3.88 -12.31
C VAL A 76 -3.96 -3.70 -12.76
N ASP A 77 -3.74 -3.13 -13.95
CA ASP A 77 -2.42 -2.67 -14.39
C ASP A 77 -2.08 -1.34 -13.73
N LEU A 78 -1.12 -1.37 -12.79
CA LEU A 78 -0.70 -0.20 -12.02
C LEU A 78 -0.28 0.96 -12.91
N ILE A 79 0.43 0.68 -14.01
CA ILE A 79 1.00 1.74 -14.85
C ILE A 79 -0.08 2.40 -15.70
N SER A 80 -0.92 1.60 -16.37
CA SER A 80 -1.87 2.13 -17.36
C SER A 80 -3.24 2.48 -16.79
N GLU A 81 -3.70 1.80 -15.74
CA GLU A 81 -5.05 2.00 -15.16
C GLU A 81 -5.03 2.95 -13.95
N LEU A 82 -3.99 2.88 -13.11
CA LEU A 82 -3.84 3.76 -11.94
C LEU A 82 -2.86 4.92 -12.18
N ASP A 83 -2.50 5.16 -13.44
CA ASP A 83 -1.56 6.22 -13.83
C ASP A 83 -0.29 6.24 -12.96
N ALA A 84 0.31 5.08 -12.66
CA ALA A 84 1.62 5.02 -12.00
C ALA A 84 2.78 5.48 -12.91
N SER A 85 2.45 6.07 -14.06
CA SER A 85 3.34 6.97 -14.81
C SER A 85 3.53 8.31 -14.10
N SER A 86 2.55 8.71 -13.28
CA SER A 86 2.70 9.70 -12.22
C SER A 86 3.38 9.09 -10.98
N ILE A 87 3.80 9.94 -10.03
CA ILE A 87 4.49 9.45 -8.84
C ILE A 87 3.56 8.57 -7.99
N PHE A 88 4.05 7.44 -7.54
CA PHE A 88 3.39 6.62 -6.52
C PHE A 88 4.34 6.30 -5.37
N PHE A 89 3.77 5.89 -4.24
CA PHE A 89 4.53 5.60 -3.03
C PHE A 89 4.67 4.10 -2.80
N ILE A 90 5.81 3.72 -2.23
CA ILE A 90 6.14 2.33 -1.89
C ILE A 90 6.57 2.28 -0.43
N SER A 91 5.94 1.43 0.38
CA SER A 91 6.33 1.23 1.78
C SER A 91 7.58 0.38 1.84
N ALA A 92 8.64 0.93 2.42
CA ALA A 92 9.89 0.20 2.62
C ALA A 92 9.67 -0.99 3.56
N GLU A 93 9.02 -0.75 4.69
CA GLU A 93 8.75 -1.76 5.72
C GLU A 93 7.91 -2.91 5.14
N SER A 94 6.95 -2.61 4.28
CA SER A 94 6.16 -3.64 3.58
C SER A 94 7.00 -4.51 2.65
N ILE A 95 7.88 -3.92 1.84
CA ILE A 95 8.79 -4.70 0.98
C ILE A 95 9.75 -5.54 1.83
N ILE A 96 10.30 -4.96 2.89
CA ILE A 96 11.24 -5.64 3.78
C ILE A 96 10.59 -6.88 4.40
N CYS A 97 9.38 -6.74 4.92
CA CYS A 97 8.59 -7.85 5.46
C CYS A 97 8.27 -8.90 4.39
N ASP A 98 7.76 -8.50 3.23
CA ASP A 98 7.44 -9.42 2.12
C ASP A 98 8.67 -10.25 1.70
N MET A 99 9.83 -9.61 1.59
CA MET A 99 11.09 -10.30 1.24
C MET A 99 11.54 -11.26 2.33
N ARG A 100 11.40 -10.88 3.61
CA ARG A 100 11.80 -11.72 4.75
C ARG A 100 10.92 -12.96 4.88
N LEU A 101 9.63 -12.82 4.61
CA LEU A 101 8.66 -13.92 4.67
C LEU A 101 8.63 -14.75 3.38
N SER A 102 9.26 -14.27 2.29
CA SER A 102 9.47 -15.09 1.12
C SER A 102 10.39 -16.28 1.45
N ALA A 103 10.03 -17.48 1.00
CA ALA A 103 10.82 -18.71 1.15
C ALA A 103 12.23 -18.64 0.51
N GLU A 104 12.59 -17.51 -0.10
CA GLU A 104 13.86 -17.29 -0.78
C GLU A 104 14.96 -16.77 0.14
N VAL A 105 14.62 -16.24 1.32
CA VAL A 105 15.57 -15.63 2.26
C VAL A 105 15.63 -16.43 3.56
N ASN A 106 16.73 -17.16 3.76
CA ASN A 106 16.99 -17.88 5.02
C ASN A 106 17.36 -16.90 6.16
N GLU A 107 17.21 -17.37 7.40
CA GLU A 107 17.46 -16.65 8.67
C GLU A 107 18.87 -16.04 8.80
N ASP A 108 19.86 -16.56 8.05
CA ASP A 108 21.27 -16.14 8.14
C ASP A 108 21.59 -14.80 7.45
N GLY A 109 20.89 -13.72 7.80
CA GLY A 109 21.35 -12.34 7.58
C GLY A 109 21.75 -12.01 6.14
N GLN A 110 20.99 -12.47 5.15
CA GLN A 110 21.29 -12.24 3.73
C GLN A 110 20.86 -10.85 3.26
N PHE A 111 21.29 -9.80 3.96
CA PHE A 111 20.95 -8.41 3.63
C PHE A 111 21.29 -8.07 2.18
N LEU A 112 22.43 -8.56 1.68
CA LEU A 112 22.81 -8.34 0.28
C LEU A 112 21.80 -8.97 -0.70
N ARG A 113 21.27 -10.16 -0.37
CA ARG A 113 20.24 -10.81 -1.19
C ARG A 113 18.93 -10.04 -1.11
N MET A 114 18.51 -9.63 0.08
CA MET A 114 17.31 -8.81 0.26
C MET A 114 17.43 -7.50 -0.53
N THR A 115 18.55 -6.77 -0.39
CA THR A 115 18.80 -5.55 -1.19
C THR A 115 18.73 -5.84 -2.68
N PHE A 116 19.36 -6.93 -3.16
CA PHE A 116 19.28 -7.32 -4.57
C PHE A 116 17.85 -7.59 -5.03
N MET A 117 17.03 -8.26 -4.21
CA MET A 117 15.62 -8.52 -4.54
C MET A 117 14.81 -7.23 -4.60
N VAL A 118 15.03 -6.30 -3.65
CA VAL A 118 14.40 -4.98 -3.68
C VAL A 118 14.83 -4.21 -4.93
N GLU A 119 16.12 -4.18 -5.27
CA GLU A 119 16.61 -3.54 -6.50
C GLU A 119 15.99 -4.15 -7.77
N GLN A 120 15.83 -5.48 -7.83
CA GLN A 120 15.17 -6.14 -8.95
C GLN A 120 13.71 -5.72 -9.08
N LEU A 121 12.97 -5.67 -7.97
CA LEU A 121 11.60 -5.20 -7.94
C LEU A 121 11.49 -3.75 -8.44
N LEU A 122 12.30 -2.86 -7.86
CA LEU A 122 12.35 -1.44 -8.21
C LEU A 122 12.77 -1.21 -9.68
N SER A 123 13.73 -1.99 -10.18
CA SER A 123 14.17 -1.97 -11.58
C SER A 123 13.07 -2.46 -12.52
N SER A 124 12.35 -3.51 -12.14
CA SER A 124 11.23 -4.06 -12.90
C SER A 124 10.13 -3.00 -13.08
N ILE A 125 9.70 -2.38 -11.99
CA ILE A 125 8.73 -1.27 -11.98
C ILE A 125 9.20 -0.12 -12.89
N LYS A 126 10.45 0.33 -12.71
CA LYS A 126 11.03 1.43 -13.50
C LYS A 126 11.09 1.10 -14.98
N SER A 127 11.40 -0.15 -15.33
CA SER A 127 11.45 -0.60 -16.73
C SER A 127 10.08 -0.61 -17.42
N CYS A 128 9.00 -0.68 -16.65
CA CYS A 128 7.63 -0.55 -17.12
C CYS A 128 7.15 0.90 -17.21
N GLY A 129 7.99 1.88 -16.85
CA GLY A 129 7.64 3.31 -16.85
C GLY A 129 7.14 3.84 -15.51
N GLY A 130 7.18 3.04 -14.45
CA GLY A 130 6.77 3.48 -13.11
C GLY A 130 7.70 4.55 -12.52
N VAL A 131 7.11 5.57 -11.91
CA VAL A 131 7.83 6.61 -11.14
C VAL A 131 7.45 6.47 -9.68
N TYR A 132 8.41 6.16 -8.81
CA TYR A 132 8.14 5.89 -7.40
C TYR A 132 9.01 6.70 -6.45
N ARG A 133 8.51 6.81 -5.22
CA ARG A 133 9.25 7.22 -4.04
C ARG A 133 9.07 6.20 -2.93
N ILE A 134 10.17 5.87 -2.25
CA ILE A 134 10.16 4.95 -1.12
C ILE A 134 9.83 5.72 0.16
N ILE A 135 8.86 5.24 0.91
CA ILE A 135 8.40 5.82 2.16
C ILE A 135 8.80 4.88 3.30
N PHE A 136 9.48 5.45 4.29
CA PHE A 136 9.85 4.76 5.50
C PHE A 136 9.07 5.32 6.70
N PHE A 137 8.71 4.46 7.65
CA PHE A 137 8.01 4.83 8.88
C PHE A 137 8.77 4.32 10.11
N ASP A 138 9.19 5.23 10.99
CA ASP A 138 9.98 4.87 12.18
C ASP A 138 9.16 4.08 13.22
N ALA A 139 7.84 4.26 13.27
CA ALA A 139 6.94 3.53 14.16
C ALA A 139 6.93 2.00 13.98
N PHE A 140 7.47 1.48 12.88
CA PHE A 140 7.66 0.03 12.74
C PHE A 140 8.84 -0.50 13.55
N LYS A 141 9.72 0.35 14.11
CA LYS A 141 10.88 -0.07 14.91
C LYS A 141 10.47 -1.05 16.00
N HIS A 142 9.51 -0.66 16.84
CA HIS A 142 9.05 -1.51 17.94
C HIS A 142 8.45 -2.83 17.44
N VAL A 143 7.59 -2.77 16.42
CA VAL A 143 6.94 -3.96 15.85
C VAL A 143 7.97 -4.91 15.21
N PHE A 144 8.98 -4.37 14.52
CA PHE A 144 10.03 -5.17 13.88
C PHE A 144 10.98 -5.78 14.92
N SER A 145 11.39 -5.02 15.92
CA SER A 145 12.26 -5.51 17.00
C SER A 145 11.59 -6.60 17.83
N MET A 146 10.26 -6.53 18.04
CA MET A 146 9.52 -7.61 18.68
C MET A 146 9.49 -8.87 17.81
N GLN A 147 9.09 -8.74 16.53
CA GLN A 147 8.79 -9.89 15.67
C GLN A 147 10.02 -10.59 15.07
N PHE A 148 11.08 -9.85 14.74
CA PHE A 148 12.19 -10.35 13.94
C PHE A 148 13.56 -10.10 14.59
N GLU A 149 13.55 -9.78 15.89
CA GLU A 149 14.68 -9.21 16.62
C GLU A 149 15.20 -7.92 15.92
N ASP A 150 16.28 -7.31 16.43
CA ASP A 150 16.85 -6.09 15.83
C ASP A 150 17.41 -6.29 14.40
N SER A 151 17.37 -7.51 13.86
CA SER A 151 17.91 -7.87 12.56
C SER A 151 17.20 -7.16 11.40
N LEU A 152 15.87 -7.10 11.43
CA LEU A 152 15.08 -6.52 10.34
C LEU A 152 15.12 -4.99 10.39
N TRP A 153 15.16 -4.43 11.60
CA TRP A 153 15.40 -3.01 11.81
C TRP A 153 16.81 -2.60 11.34
N ALA A 154 17.84 -3.40 11.63
CA ALA A 154 19.18 -3.18 11.11
C ALA A 154 19.23 -3.24 9.57
N PHE A 155 18.47 -4.14 8.95
CA PHE A 155 18.32 -4.18 7.50
C PHE A 155 17.64 -2.92 6.97
N ARG A 156 16.56 -2.46 7.61
CA ARG A 156 15.86 -1.21 7.25
C ARG A 156 16.83 -0.03 7.24
N GLU A 157 17.64 0.14 8.28
CA GLU A 157 18.66 1.19 8.35
C GLU A 157 19.75 1.05 7.28
N ALA A 158 20.20 -0.18 7.02
CA ALA A 158 21.16 -0.46 5.96
C ALA A 158 20.58 -0.12 4.58
N PHE A 159 19.32 -0.45 4.33
CA PHE A 159 18.61 -0.16 3.08
C PHE A 159 18.35 1.34 2.90
N LEU A 160 17.99 2.05 3.97
CA LEU A 160 17.86 3.51 3.97
C LEU A 160 19.22 4.17 3.62
N SER A 161 20.31 3.70 4.22
CA SER A 161 21.67 4.15 3.88
C SER A 161 22.05 3.85 2.41
N HIS A 162 21.65 2.68 1.91
CA HIS A 162 21.81 2.33 0.50
C HIS A 162 21.06 3.29 -0.43
N CYS A 163 19.79 3.63 -0.10
CA CYS A 163 18.99 4.59 -0.86
C CYS A 163 19.67 5.97 -0.93
N ARG A 164 20.15 6.48 0.22
CA ARG A 164 20.90 7.74 0.30
C ARG A 164 22.17 7.71 -0.57
N SER A 165 22.91 6.61 -0.53
CA SER A 165 24.19 6.48 -1.23
C SER A 165 24.03 6.38 -2.75
N HIS A 166 22.90 5.86 -3.24
CA HIS A 166 22.62 5.64 -4.66
C HIS A 166 21.64 6.64 -5.26
N GLY A 167 21.15 7.61 -4.46
CA GLY A 167 20.21 8.62 -4.92
C GLY A 167 18.84 8.05 -5.30
N ILE A 168 18.40 6.99 -4.60
CA ILE A 168 17.04 6.47 -4.72
C ILE A 168 16.11 7.45 -3.99
N ASP A 169 15.03 7.90 -4.64
CA ASP A 169 14.10 8.87 -4.07
C ASP A 169 13.35 8.27 -2.88
N HIS A 170 13.49 8.87 -1.71
CA HIS A 170 12.93 8.37 -0.46
C HIS A 170 12.64 9.48 0.55
N GLU A 171 11.74 9.20 1.48
CA GLU A 171 11.40 10.04 2.63
C GLU A 171 11.14 9.19 3.88
N VAL A 172 11.37 9.78 5.05
CA VAL A 172 11.19 9.11 6.35
C VAL A 172 10.20 9.91 7.19
N PHE A 173 9.25 9.21 7.81
CA PHE A 173 8.25 9.79 8.71
C PHE A 173 8.23 9.05 10.03
N SER A 174 7.79 9.71 11.09
CA SER A 174 7.57 9.05 12.38
C SER A 174 6.51 7.95 12.25
N HIS A 175 5.31 8.29 11.78
CA HIS A 175 4.21 7.34 11.60
C HIS A 175 3.18 7.88 10.60
N TRP A 176 2.24 7.02 10.16
CA TRP A 176 1.24 7.36 9.14
C TRP A 176 0.07 8.24 9.63
N TYR A 177 0.04 8.58 10.92
CA TYR A 177 -0.88 9.60 11.46
C TYR A 177 -0.21 10.96 11.66
N SER A 178 1.08 11.09 11.34
CA SER A 178 1.82 12.33 11.60
C SER A 178 1.35 13.48 10.69
N PRO A 179 1.41 14.74 11.17
CA PRO A 179 1.11 15.91 10.33
C PRO A 179 2.01 16.00 9.09
N GLU A 180 3.29 15.66 9.22
CA GLU A 180 4.29 15.71 8.16
C GLU A 180 3.93 14.76 7.04
N TRP A 181 3.50 13.54 7.39
CA TRP A 181 3.02 12.56 6.42
C TRP A 181 1.79 13.07 5.67
N LYS A 182 0.81 13.63 6.40
CA LYS A 182 -0.40 14.20 5.79
C LYS A 182 -0.08 15.32 4.80
N GLU A 183 0.82 16.23 5.17
CA GLU A 183 1.27 17.31 4.30
C GLU A 183 1.99 16.75 3.06
N HIS A 184 2.81 15.72 3.24
CA HIS A 184 3.52 15.07 2.15
C HIS A 184 2.57 14.47 1.11
N VAL A 185 1.61 13.65 1.54
CA VAL A 185 0.60 13.04 0.65
C VAL A 185 -0.20 14.13 -0.06
N SER A 186 -0.59 15.19 0.65
CA SER A 186 -1.36 16.31 0.08
C SER A 186 -0.58 17.07 -0.99
N THR A 187 0.73 17.19 -0.83
CA THR A 187 1.64 17.92 -1.72
C THR A 187 1.93 17.12 -2.99
N TRP A 188 2.27 15.85 -2.83
CA TRP A 188 2.71 15.00 -3.95
C TRP A 188 1.56 14.32 -4.68
N ARG A 189 0.43 14.11 -4.01
CA ARG A 189 -0.78 13.46 -4.56
C ARG A 189 -0.43 12.17 -5.31
N PRO A 190 0.13 11.17 -4.60
CA PRO A 190 0.49 9.91 -5.22
C PRO A 190 -0.74 9.26 -5.85
N SER A 191 -0.60 8.63 -7.02
CA SER A 191 -1.72 7.94 -7.64
C SER A 191 -2.13 6.68 -6.86
N LEU A 192 -1.15 6.01 -6.28
CA LEU A 192 -1.35 4.85 -5.41
C LEU A 192 -0.27 4.75 -4.33
N PHE A 193 -0.51 3.85 -3.38
CA PHE A 193 0.46 3.41 -2.40
C PHE A 193 0.60 1.88 -2.48
N LEU A 194 1.81 1.39 -2.79
CA LEU A 194 2.16 -0.04 -2.78
C LEU A 194 2.55 -0.50 -1.36
N LEU A 195 1.77 -1.44 -0.81
CA LEU A 195 1.80 -1.90 0.58
C LEU A 195 1.73 -3.43 0.67
N ALA A 196 2.22 -3.99 1.76
CA ALA A 196 2.00 -5.40 2.09
C ALA A 196 0.55 -5.63 2.50
N ASP A 197 0.04 -6.81 2.17
CA ASP A 197 -1.29 -7.31 2.55
C ASP A 197 -1.19 -8.23 3.79
N ASP A 198 -2.32 -8.66 4.36
CA ASP A 198 -2.41 -9.64 5.46
C ASP A 198 -1.70 -10.96 5.18
N GLY A 199 -1.41 -11.20 3.89
CA GLY A 199 -0.80 -12.41 3.38
C GLY A 199 0.67 -12.57 3.73
N LEU A 200 1.19 -11.79 4.67
CA LEU A 200 2.29 -12.18 5.54
C LEU A 200 1.87 -13.45 6.30
N ALA A 201 1.76 -14.56 5.57
CA ALA A 201 1.68 -15.89 6.14
C ALA A 201 3.05 -16.16 6.76
N VAL A 202 3.27 -15.61 7.94
CA VAL A 202 3.97 -16.38 8.96
C VAL A 202 3.10 -17.63 9.06
N GLU A 203 3.62 -18.76 8.60
CA GLU A 203 2.86 -20.01 8.65
C GLU A 203 2.33 -20.10 10.08
N GLU A 204 1.01 -20.14 10.28
CA GLU A 204 0.42 -20.41 11.59
C GLU A 204 0.84 -21.83 11.94
N ASP A 205 2.09 -21.97 12.38
CA ASP A 205 2.63 -23.22 12.85
C ASP A 205 1.77 -23.57 14.06
N GLU A 206 1.28 -24.81 14.11
CA GLU A 206 0.50 -25.31 15.25
C GLU A 206 1.34 -25.27 16.57
N GLU A 207 2.61 -24.88 16.48
CA GLU A 207 3.59 -24.68 17.53
C GLU A 207 3.88 -23.19 17.86
N GLU A 208 3.30 -22.20 17.15
CA GLU A 208 3.43 -20.79 17.54
C GLU A 208 2.91 -20.60 18.97
N ASP A 209 3.71 -19.96 19.82
CA ASP A 209 3.27 -19.62 21.18
C ASP A 209 2.37 -18.37 21.18
N GLU A 210 1.71 -18.13 22.31
CA GLU A 210 0.78 -17.00 22.46
C GLU A 210 1.47 -15.64 22.24
N GLU A 211 2.78 -15.55 22.47
CA GLU A 211 3.54 -14.31 22.31
C GLU A 211 3.83 -14.01 20.83
N GLU A 212 4.28 -15.01 20.07
CA GLU A 212 4.51 -14.88 18.61
C GLU A 212 3.22 -14.53 17.86
N ALA A 213 2.09 -15.16 18.23
CA ALA A 213 0.78 -14.86 17.65
C ALA A 213 0.34 -13.40 17.90
N GLU A 214 0.60 -12.86 19.11
CA GLU A 214 0.28 -11.48 19.45
C GLU A 214 1.14 -10.49 18.65
N GLN A 215 2.44 -10.77 18.48
CA GLN A 215 3.35 -9.93 17.70
C GLN A 215 2.96 -9.93 16.21
N ASN A 216 2.60 -11.10 15.65
CA ASN A 216 2.08 -11.24 14.30
C ASN A 216 0.80 -10.43 14.10
N ALA A 217 -0.10 -10.41 15.10
CA ALA A 217 -1.31 -9.60 15.06
C ALA A 217 -1.01 -8.10 15.08
N LYS A 218 -0.02 -7.65 15.88
CA LYS A 218 0.41 -6.23 15.91
C LYS A 218 1.03 -5.78 14.59
N LEU A 219 1.85 -6.62 13.96
CA LEU A 219 2.43 -6.33 12.65
C LEU A 219 1.35 -6.22 11.57
N ARG A 220 0.46 -7.21 11.50
CA ARG A 220 -0.69 -7.20 10.58
C ARG A 220 -1.57 -5.97 10.79
N GLY A 221 -1.94 -5.70 12.05
CA GLY A 221 -2.74 -4.53 12.42
C GLY A 221 -2.09 -3.21 12.03
N SER A 222 -0.76 -3.10 12.11
CA SER A 222 -0.01 -1.91 11.70
C SER A 222 -0.10 -1.67 10.19
N PHE A 223 0.08 -2.70 9.36
CA PHE A 223 -0.08 -2.57 7.91
C PHE A 223 -1.54 -2.29 7.51
N GLN A 224 -2.52 -2.93 8.16
CA GLN A 224 -3.93 -2.67 7.93
C GLN A 224 -4.32 -1.22 8.31
N ALA A 225 -3.78 -0.69 9.41
CA ALA A 225 -4.00 0.69 9.82
C ALA A 225 -3.37 1.67 8.82
N LEU A 226 -2.16 1.39 8.35
CA LEU A 226 -1.51 2.16 7.29
C LEU A 226 -2.33 2.14 5.99
N MET A 227 -2.83 0.97 5.58
CA MET A 227 -3.72 0.82 4.43
C MET A 227 -4.99 1.66 4.57
N LEU A 228 -5.73 1.50 5.67
CA LEU A 228 -6.92 2.28 5.96
C LEU A 228 -6.63 3.79 5.92
N ARG A 229 -5.48 4.18 6.46
CA ARG A 229 -5.05 5.57 6.48
C ARG A 229 -4.74 6.12 5.09
N CYS A 230 -4.10 5.34 4.22
CA CYS A 230 -3.86 5.74 2.83
C CYS A 230 -5.18 5.99 2.07
N LEU A 231 -6.18 5.13 2.26
CA LEU A 231 -7.50 5.30 1.66
C LEU A 231 -8.19 6.58 2.13
N SER A 232 -7.96 7.01 3.37
CA SER A 232 -8.48 8.29 3.91
C SER A 232 -8.02 9.52 3.09
N TYR A 233 -6.86 9.43 2.44
CA TYR A 233 -6.30 10.50 1.60
C TYR A 233 -6.77 10.45 0.15
N LYS A 234 -7.74 9.59 -0.16
CA LYS A 234 -8.21 9.35 -1.54
C LYS A 234 -7.13 8.83 -2.48
N VAL A 235 -6.23 8.01 -1.93
CA VAL A 235 -5.16 7.32 -2.65
C VAL A 235 -5.51 5.84 -2.75
N HIS A 236 -5.36 5.24 -3.93
CA HIS A 236 -5.54 3.79 -4.12
C HIS A 236 -4.45 3.03 -3.36
N VAL A 237 -4.78 1.87 -2.82
CA VAL A 237 -3.76 0.97 -2.23
C VAL A 237 -3.54 -0.19 -3.18
N ALA A 238 -2.29 -0.42 -3.58
CA ALA A 238 -1.88 -1.61 -4.32
C ALA A 238 -1.20 -2.60 -3.37
N LEU A 239 -1.56 -3.87 -3.51
CA LEU A 239 -1.04 -4.94 -2.66
C LEU A 239 0.22 -5.54 -3.30
N LEU A 240 1.28 -5.67 -2.51
CA LEU A 240 2.53 -6.34 -2.90
C LEU A 240 2.26 -7.82 -3.21
N LYS A 241 1.40 -8.45 -2.41
CA LYS A 241 0.97 -9.82 -2.66
C LYS A 241 0.17 -9.88 -3.96
N GLY A 242 0.67 -10.68 -4.91
CA GLY A 242 0.09 -10.77 -6.25
C GLY A 242 0.64 -9.76 -7.25
N LEU A 243 1.63 -8.94 -6.87
CA LEU A 243 2.34 -8.08 -7.80
C LEU A 243 3.06 -8.93 -8.86
N GLN A 244 2.68 -8.77 -10.12
CA GLN A 244 3.20 -9.59 -11.21
C GLN A 244 3.50 -8.73 -12.44
N ARG A 245 4.68 -8.95 -13.02
CA ARG A 245 5.00 -8.39 -14.33
C ARG A 245 4.42 -9.26 -15.44
N ARG A 246 3.61 -8.67 -16.33
CA ARG A 246 3.10 -9.29 -17.56
C ARG A 246 3.57 -8.49 -18.77
N GLY A 247 4.76 -8.84 -19.28
CA GLY A 247 5.40 -8.11 -20.38
C GLY A 247 5.84 -6.70 -19.94
N ASN A 248 5.19 -5.67 -20.47
CA ASN A 248 5.43 -4.27 -20.09
C ASN A 248 4.44 -3.76 -19.03
N ARG A 249 3.54 -4.61 -18.54
CA ARG A 249 2.55 -4.26 -17.51
C ARG A 249 2.99 -4.73 -16.14
N VAL A 250 2.57 -4.01 -15.11
CA VAL A 250 2.73 -4.38 -13.71
C VAL A 250 1.33 -4.54 -13.14
N MET A 251 0.91 -5.79 -12.94
CA MET A 251 -0.41 -6.10 -12.39
C MET A 251 -0.31 -6.21 -10.88
N ALA A 252 -1.28 -5.67 -10.15
CA ALA A 252 -1.45 -5.94 -8.72
C ALA A 252 -2.93 -5.91 -8.32
N PHE A 253 -3.24 -6.51 -7.19
CA PHE A 253 -4.53 -6.33 -6.54
C PHE A 253 -4.59 -4.96 -5.88
N THR A 254 -5.74 -4.29 -5.98
CA THR A 254 -5.89 -2.92 -5.52
C THR A 254 -7.19 -2.70 -4.76
N LEU A 255 -7.13 -1.73 -3.86
CA LEU A 255 -8.23 -1.26 -3.05
C LEU A 255 -8.50 0.20 -3.38
N GLU A 256 -9.77 0.49 -3.64
CA GLU A 256 -10.23 1.83 -3.97
C GLU A 256 -10.46 2.67 -2.71
N PRO A 257 -10.29 4.00 -2.79
CA PRO A 257 -10.55 4.92 -1.69
C PRO A 257 -11.93 4.84 -1.03
N ASP A 258 -12.92 4.28 -1.73
CA ASP A 258 -14.29 4.14 -1.24
C ASP A 258 -14.41 3.07 -0.14
N ASN A 259 -13.40 2.21 0.00
CA ASN A 259 -13.30 1.26 1.10
C ASN A 259 -12.90 1.90 2.45
N TYR A 260 -12.64 3.21 2.49
CA TYR A 260 -12.26 3.91 3.72
C TYR A 260 -13.41 3.97 4.74
N ASP A 261 -13.14 3.52 5.97
CA ASP A 261 -14.04 3.67 7.11
C ASP A 261 -13.47 4.61 8.18
N SER A 262 -14.07 5.80 8.28
CA SER A 262 -13.67 6.83 9.26
C SER A 262 -13.94 6.49 10.72
N PHE A 263 -14.91 5.63 11.00
CA PHE A 263 -15.22 5.23 12.37
C PHE A 263 -14.12 4.28 12.88
N ILE A 264 -13.74 3.32 12.05
CA ILE A 264 -12.66 2.38 12.34
C ILE A 264 -11.33 3.11 12.43
N ASP A 265 -10.99 3.99 11.47
CA ASP A 265 -9.71 4.72 11.47
C ASP A 265 -9.50 5.51 12.77
N ARG A 266 -10.55 6.19 13.25
CA ARG A 266 -10.49 6.94 14.50
C ARG A 266 -10.26 6.05 15.72
N ASN A 267 -10.92 4.90 15.78
CA ASN A 267 -10.78 3.97 16.91
C ASN A 267 -9.41 3.31 16.91
N VAL A 268 -8.92 2.91 15.74
CA VAL A 268 -7.59 2.32 15.53
C VAL A 268 -6.49 3.33 15.85
N GLN A 269 -6.62 4.58 15.40
CA GLN A 269 -5.67 5.63 15.74
C GLN A 269 -5.54 5.79 17.26
N GLY A 270 -6.66 5.84 17.99
CA GLY A 270 -6.64 5.93 19.44
C GLY A 270 -5.99 4.73 20.13
N ALA A 271 -6.18 3.52 19.57
CA ALA A 271 -5.60 2.30 20.11
C ALA A 271 -4.10 2.15 19.82
N LEU A 272 -3.62 2.63 18.66
CA LEU A 272 -2.23 2.57 18.27
C LEU A 272 -1.39 3.72 18.84
N GLN A 273 -2.01 4.80 19.33
CA GLN A 273 -1.29 5.97 19.82
C GLN A 273 -0.12 5.64 20.78
N PRO A 274 -0.24 4.73 21.77
CA PRO A 274 0.88 4.37 22.63
C PRO A 274 2.08 3.82 21.84
N LEU A 275 1.83 2.89 20.92
CA LEU A 275 2.85 2.29 20.05
C LEU A 275 3.53 3.32 19.13
N LEU A 276 2.82 4.40 18.77
CA LEU A 276 3.34 5.44 17.87
C LEU A 276 4.10 6.55 18.61
N GLU A 277 3.95 6.65 19.93
CA GLU A 277 4.56 7.70 20.77
C GLU A 277 5.70 7.18 21.69
N GLU A 278 5.87 5.86 21.82
CA GLU A 278 6.83 5.22 22.73
C GLU A 278 8.31 5.63 22.52
N ASP A 279 8.70 6.14 21.34
CA ASP A 279 10.07 6.64 21.12
C ASP A 279 10.36 8.03 21.77
N ALA A 280 9.40 8.69 22.42
CA ALA A 280 9.63 10.02 23.02
C ALA A 280 10.19 9.98 24.45
N ASP A 281 10.01 8.89 25.19
CA ASP A 281 10.27 8.83 26.64
C ASP A 281 11.44 7.92 27.06
N GLU A 282 12.03 7.13 26.14
CA GLU A 282 13.15 6.22 26.48
C GLU A 282 14.55 6.86 26.36
N ASP A 283 14.66 8.07 25.80
CA ASP A 283 15.94 8.76 25.61
C ASP A 283 16.46 9.52 26.86
N GLU A 284 15.75 9.51 27.99
CA GLU A 284 16.20 10.21 29.20
C GLU A 284 17.05 9.36 30.17
N ASP A 285 17.19 8.03 29.98
CA ASP A 285 17.89 7.17 30.95
C ASP A 285 19.10 6.36 30.41
N GLU A 286 19.52 6.50 29.13
CA GLU A 286 20.77 5.90 28.65
C GLU A 286 22.00 6.81 28.83
N GLU A 287 22.30 7.20 30.08
CA GLU A 287 23.66 7.62 30.45
C GLU A 287 24.61 6.39 30.48
N GLU A 288 25.57 6.40 29.55
CA GLU A 288 26.87 5.69 29.62
C GLU A 288 26.91 4.14 29.57
N SER A 289 26.40 3.51 28.51
CA SER A 289 26.91 2.18 28.09
C SER A 289 28.03 2.30 27.05
N SER A 290 29.20 2.79 27.48
CA SER A 290 30.40 2.74 26.63
C SER A 290 31.06 1.37 26.72
N VAL A 291 31.03 0.62 25.61
CA VAL A 291 31.76 -0.65 25.46
C VAL A 291 33.25 -0.43 25.79
N PRO A 292 33.84 -1.13 26.78
CA PRO A 292 35.22 -0.88 27.24
C PRO A 292 36.28 -0.92 26.14
N ALA A 293 36.02 -1.67 25.05
CA ALA A 293 36.89 -1.78 23.89
C ALA A 293 37.04 -0.45 23.10
N LEU A 294 35.99 0.37 23.02
CA LEU A 294 36.02 1.65 22.29
C LEU A 294 36.72 2.75 23.08
N VAL A 295 36.60 2.74 24.41
CA VAL A 295 37.35 3.64 25.30
C VAL A 295 38.86 3.35 25.24
N ALA A 296 39.24 2.09 25.13
CA ALA A 296 40.64 1.67 24.96
C ALA A 296 41.23 2.11 23.60
N PHE A 297 40.41 2.16 22.55
CA PHE A 297 40.84 2.60 21.22
C PHE A 297 41.09 4.11 21.17
N LYS A 298 40.19 4.90 21.80
CA LYS A 298 40.31 6.37 21.88
C LYS A 298 41.55 6.82 22.65
N LYS A 299 41.94 6.07 23.69
CA LYS A 299 43.18 6.33 24.46
C LYS A 299 44.48 6.00 23.71
N ARG A 300 44.44 5.12 22.69
CA ARG A 300 45.62 4.77 21.88
C ARG A 300 45.84 5.69 20.68
N GLY A 301 44.80 6.37 20.19
CA GLY A 301 44.89 7.31 19.07
C GLY A 301 45.35 8.73 19.44
N ALA A 302 45.21 9.15 20.71
CA ALA A 302 45.55 10.50 21.16
C ALA A 302 47.02 10.68 21.62
N GLY A 303 47.86 9.67 21.41
CA GLY A 303 49.25 9.67 21.82
C GLY A 303 50.20 9.35 20.67
N LYS A 304 50.24 10.21 19.65
CA LYS A 304 51.38 10.39 18.74
C LYS A 304 51.30 11.73 18.05
#